data_AF-A0A520M3P1-F1
#
_entry.id   AF-A0A520M3P1-F1
#
_cell.length_a   1.000
_cell.length_b   1.000
_cell.length_c   1.000
_cell.angle_alpha   90.00
_cell.angle_beta   90.00
_cell.angle_gamma   90.00
#
_symmetry.space_group_name_H-M   'P 1'
#
loop_
_entity.id
_entity.type
_entity.pdbx_description
1 polymer ?
#
loop_
_entity_poly.entity_id
_entity_poly.type
_entity_poly.pdbx_seq_one_letter_code
_entity_poly.pdbx_strand_id
1 'polypeptide(L)'
;MAQTPSIAALASLLHSARALVCNDSGAGHLASALGTPVACVIPRRDVDYTWRPGWGMATLVSPVFPVRGLARLWPYFVSVKQVKESLESLMNTSSEVS
;
A
#
# COMPACT_ATOMS: atom_id res chain seq x y z
N MET A 1 -3.18 8.00 9.79
CA MET A 1 -2.23 8.92 9.13
C MET A 1 -2.02 10.14 10.00
N ALA A 2 -0.82 10.74 9.97
CA ALA A 2 -0.56 11.97 10.70
C ALA A 2 -1.45 13.11 10.19
N GLN A 3 -2.01 13.91 11.08
CA GLN A 3 -2.71 15.13 10.68
C GLN A 3 -1.66 16.12 10.18
N THR A 4 -1.78 16.51 8.92
CA THR A 4 -0.89 17.48 8.28
C THR A 4 -1.68 18.74 7.94
N PRO A 5 -1.06 19.93 8.04
CA PRO A 5 -1.75 21.19 7.79
C PRO A 5 -2.12 21.40 6.31
N SER A 6 -1.51 20.65 5.39
CA SER A 6 -1.78 20.73 3.96
C SER A 6 -1.38 19.45 3.22
N ILE A 7 -1.91 19.26 2.01
CA ILE A 7 -1.52 18.15 1.12
C ILE A 7 -0.02 18.22 0.78
N ALA A 8 0.54 19.42 0.63
CA ALA A 8 1.97 19.60 0.39
C ALA A 8 2.81 19.08 1.56
N ALA A 9 2.38 19.34 2.81
CA ALA A 9 3.06 18.81 3.99
C ALA A 9 2.99 17.27 4.05
N LEU A 10 1.85 16.67 3.67
CA LEU A 10 1.73 15.22 3.53
C LEU A 10 2.66 14.68 2.43
N ALA A 11 2.70 15.33 1.26
CA ALA A 11 3.57 14.94 0.16
C ALA A 11 5.04 14.95 0.57
N SER A 12 5.51 16.00 1.26
CA SER A 12 6.88 16.08 1.77
C SER A 12 7.19 14.94 2.74
N LEU A 13 6.26 14.61 3.65
CA LEU A 13 6.44 13.49 4.58
C LEU A 13 6.53 12.15 3.83
N LEU A 14 5.64 11.92 2.86
CA LEU A 14 5.62 10.69 2.05
C LEU A 14 6.88 10.55 1.20
N HIS A 15 7.34 11.64 0.59
CA HIS A 15 8.57 11.65 -0.20
C HIS A 15 9.82 11.37 0.65
N SER A 16 9.85 11.83 1.91
CA SER A 16 10.94 11.54 2.84
C SER A 16 10.92 10.12 3.42
N ALA A 17 9.80 9.41 3.29
CA ALA A 17 9.64 8.06 3.82
C ALA A 17 10.25 7.02 2.87
N ARG A 18 10.81 5.95 3.44
CA ARG A 18 11.37 4.83 2.63
C ARG A 18 10.29 3.97 1.97
N ALA A 19 9.11 3.87 2.59
CA ALA A 19 7.95 3.19 2.05
C ALA A 19 6.70 3.60 2.83
N LEU A 20 5.52 3.40 2.22
CA LEU A 20 4.22 3.62 2.84
C LEU A 20 3.45 2.31 2.96
N VAL A 21 2.91 2.01 4.14
CA VAL A 21 1.87 0.98 4.32
C VAL A 21 0.53 1.68 4.51
N CYS A 22 -0.46 1.39 3.65
CA CYS A 22 -1.77 2.03 3.71
C CYS A 22 -2.90 1.09 3.30
N ASN A 23 -4.14 1.51 3.55
CA ASN A 23 -5.30 0.96 2.87
C ASN A 23 -5.46 1.60 1.47
N ASP A 24 -6.38 1.07 0.67
CA ASP A 24 -6.74 1.66 -0.62
C ASP A 24 -7.37 3.04 -0.40
N SER A 25 -6.54 4.09 -0.55
CA SER A 25 -6.87 5.47 -0.18
C SER A 25 -6.02 6.46 -0.98
N GLY A 26 -6.48 7.72 -1.03
CA GLY A 26 -5.83 8.81 -1.77
C GLY A 26 -4.35 9.02 -1.44
N ALA A 27 -3.94 8.75 -0.20
CA ALA A 27 -2.56 8.93 0.21
C ALA A 27 -1.60 7.85 -0.33
N GLY A 28 -2.11 6.64 -0.60
CA GLY A 28 -1.37 5.61 -1.33
C GLY A 28 -1.08 6.04 -2.77
N HIS A 29 -2.07 6.63 -3.44
CA HIS A 29 -1.89 7.18 -4.78
C HIS A 29 -0.91 8.36 -4.80
N LEU A 30 -0.98 9.24 -3.80
CA LEU A 30 -0.03 10.35 -3.66
C LEU A 30 1.41 9.85 -3.46
N ALA A 31 1.63 8.89 -2.57
CA ALA A 31 2.96 8.30 -2.35
C ALA A 31 3.51 7.65 -3.63
N SER A 32 2.69 6.90 -4.35
CA SER A 32 3.08 6.30 -5.62
C SER A 32 3.39 7.33 -6.70
N ALA A 33 2.66 8.45 -6.74
CA ALA A 33 2.96 9.58 -7.63
C ALA A 33 4.32 10.23 -7.35
N LEU A 34 4.74 10.21 -6.08
CA LEU A 34 6.02 10.77 -5.61
C LEU A 34 7.20 9.80 -5.74
N GLY A 35 6.96 8.58 -6.24
CA GLY A 35 7.96 7.52 -6.36
C GLY A 35 8.23 6.75 -5.06
N THR A 36 7.50 7.05 -3.97
CA THR A 36 7.64 6.31 -2.71
C THR A 36 6.99 4.92 -2.85
N PRO A 37 7.70 3.83 -2.53
CA PRO A 37 7.13 2.48 -2.59
C PRO A 37 5.91 2.32 -1.67
N VAL A 38 4.84 1.69 -2.16
CA VAL A 38 3.57 1.54 -1.42
C VAL A 38 3.18 0.07 -1.24
N ALA A 39 2.94 -0.35 0.00
CA ALA A 39 2.27 -1.59 0.33
C ALA A 39 0.81 -1.31 0.70
N CYS A 40 -0.11 -1.61 -0.22
CA CYS A 40 -1.53 -1.33 -0.07
C CYS A 40 -2.29 -2.57 0.39
N VAL A 41 -2.94 -2.48 1.55
CA VAL A 41 -3.75 -3.55 2.13
C VAL A 41 -5.18 -3.42 1.63
N ILE A 42 -5.64 -4.43 0.89
CA ILE A 42 -6.94 -4.45 0.22
C ILE A 42 -7.81 -5.63 0.69
N PRO A 43 -9.13 -5.47 0.74
CA PRO A 43 -10.04 -6.55 1.15
C PRO A 43 -10.02 -7.75 0.23
N ARG A 44 -9.77 -7.51 -1.06
CA ARG A 44 -9.85 -8.51 -2.11
C ARG A 44 -9.07 -8.06 -3.33
N ARG A 45 -8.36 -9.00 -3.94
CA ARG A 45 -7.82 -8.84 -5.29
C ARG A 45 -8.72 -9.63 -6.24
N ASP A 46 -9.66 -8.94 -6.87
CA ASP A 46 -10.40 -9.53 -7.99
C ASP A 46 -9.49 -9.65 -9.21
N VAL A 47 -9.76 -10.59 -10.11
CA VAL A 47 -8.93 -10.82 -11.32
C VAL A 47 -8.83 -9.56 -12.18
N ASP A 48 -9.90 -8.74 -12.18
CA ASP A 48 -9.97 -7.48 -12.91
C ASP A 48 -9.51 -6.27 -12.07
N TYR A 49 -9.12 -6.47 -10.80
CA TYR A 49 -8.66 -5.39 -9.94
C TYR A 49 -7.25 -4.95 -10.35
N THR A 50 -7.20 -3.79 -11.00
CA THR A 50 -5.94 -3.10 -11.27
C THR A 50 -5.85 -1.91 -10.33
N TRP A 51 -4.87 -1.93 -9.43
CA TRP A 51 -4.55 -0.75 -8.64
C TRP A 51 -3.99 0.34 -9.58
N ARG A 52 -4.76 1.40 -9.78
CA ARG A 52 -4.43 2.54 -10.64
C ARG A 52 -4.27 3.78 -9.78
N PRO A 53 -3.36 4.71 -10.10
CA PRO A 53 -2.74 4.90 -11.41
C PRO A 53 -1.47 4.09 -11.71
N GLY A 54 -0.92 3.36 -10.73
CA GLY A 54 0.27 2.51 -10.97
C GLY A 54 1.51 3.29 -11.39
N TRP A 55 1.60 4.58 -11.03
CA TRP A 55 2.72 5.47 -11.42
C TRP A 55 4.06 5.10 -10.79
N GLY A 56 4.06 4.28 -9.75
CA GLY A 56 5.25 3.87 -9.03
C GLY A 56 5.13 2.45 -8.48
N MET A 57 6.16 2.02 -7.76
CA MET A 57 6.25 0.68 -7.19
C MET A 57 5.19 0.47 -6.10
N ALA A 58 4.22 -0.39 -6.37
CA ALA A 58 3.17 -0.73 -5.42
C ALA A 58 2.98 -2.25 -5.33
N THR A 59 2.80 -2.75 -4.11
CA THR A 59 2.42 -4.14 -3.85
C THR A 59 1.06 -4.19 -3.16
N LEU A 60 0.23 -5.17 -3.52
CA LEU A 60 -1.10 -5.37 -2.97
C LEU A 60 -1.09 -6.53 -1.99
N VAL A 61 -1.51 -6.27 -0.76
CA VAL A 61 -1.66 -7.27 0.28
C VAL A 61 -3.14 -7.55 0.49
N SER A 62 -3.57 -8.76 0.18
CA SER A 62 -4.96 -9.20 0.36
C SER A 62 -5.03 -10.45 1.23
N PRO A 63 -6.15 -10.71 1.93
CA PRO A 63 -6.33 -11.94 2.69
C PRO A 63 -6.22 -13.17 1.77
N VAL A 64 -5.66 -14.26 2.31
CA VAL A 64 -5.42 -15.52 1.59
C VAL A 64 -6.74 -16.21 1.22
N PHE A 65 -7.79 -16.02 2.03
CA PHE A 65 -9.11 -16.57 1.79
C PHE A 65 -10.10 -15.48 1.40
N PRO A 66 -10.92 -15.68 0.35
CA PRO A 66 -11.97 -14.75 -0.02
C PRO A 66 -13.07 -14.79 1.04
N VAL A 67 -13.12 -13.77 1.91
CA VAL A 67 -14.14 -13.67 2.97
C VAL A 67 -15.47 -13.16 2.39
N ARG A 68 -16.10 -13.97 1.54
CA ARG A 68 -17.43 -13.70 0.97
C ARG A 68 -18.46 -13.72 2.12
N GLY A 69 -19.08 -12.57 2.39
CA GLY A 69 -20.11 -12.41 3.44
C GLY A 69 -19.61 -11.83 4.77
N LEU A 70 -18.29 -11.67 4.97
CA LEU A 70 -17.70 -11.08 6.17
C LEU A 70 -16.80 -9.89 5.83
N ALA A 71 -17.31 -8.98 5.00
CA ALA A 71 -16.61 -7.78 4.51
C ALA A 71 -16.17 -6.80 5.62
N ARG A 72 -16.52 -7.04 6.89
CA ARG A 72 -16.00 -6.28 8.05
C ARG A 72 -14.88 -7.00 8.79
N LEU A 73 -14.74 -8.31 8.60
CA LEU A 73 -13.74 -9.12 9.29
C LEU A 73 -12.49 -9.39 8.45
N TRP A 74 -12.51 -9.06 7.15
CA TRP A 74 -11.36 -9.25 6.26
C TRP A 74 -10.02 -8.72 6.81
N PRO A 75 -9.94 -7.58 7.55
CA PRO A 75 -8.63 -7.09 8.01
C PRO A 75 -7.96 -8.07 8.97
N TYR A 76 -8.74 -8.84 9.73
CA TYR A 76 -8.22 -9.85 10.66
C TYR A 76 -7.64 -11.08 9.94
N PHE A 77 -7.96 -11.26 8.65
CA PHE A 77 -7.40 -12.31 7.81
C PHE A 77 -6.14 -11.87 7.06
N VAL A 78 -5.69 -10.64 7.28
CA VAL A 78 -4.37 -10.16 6.81
C VAL A 78 -3.42 -10.15 7.99
N SER A 79 -2.40 -11.02 7.94
CA SER A 79 -1.42 -11.08 9.02
C SER A 79 -0.39 -9.96 8.89
N VAL A 80 0.11 -9.47 10.04
CA VAL A 80 1.23 -8.50 10.07
C VAL A 80 2.47 -9.08 9.39
N LYS A 81 2.69 -10.39 9.50
CA LYS A 81 3.79 -11.10 8.82
C LYS A 81 3.70 -10.94 7.30
N GLN A 82 2.52 -11.16 6.72
CA GLN A 82 2.29 -11.03 5.28
C GLN A 82 2.54 -9.60 4.79
N VAL A 83 2.08 -8.60 5.54
CA VAL A 83 2.34 -7.19 5.22
C VAL A 83 3.83 -6.88 5.28
N LYS A 84 4.52 -7.36 6.33
CA LYS A 84 5.95 -7.16 6.51
C LYS A 84 6.77 -7.79 5.39
N GLU A 85 6.53 -9.06 5.06
CA GLU A 85 7.25 -9.77 3.98
C GLU A 85 7.02 -9.10 2.62
N SER A 86 5.80 -8.65 2.35
CA SER A 86 5.49 -7.93 1.11
C SER A 86 6.22 -6.58 1.03
N LEU A 87 6.32 -5.88 2.16
CA LEU A 87 7.03 -4.61 2.26
C LEU A 87 8.55 -4.79 2.09
N GLU A 88 9.14 -5.78 2.77
CA GLU A 88 10.57 -6.09 2.64
C GLU A 88 10.93 -6.49 1.21
N SER A 89 10.11 -7.32 0.57
CA SER A 89 10.28 -7.67 -0.84
C SER A 89 10.24 -6.44 -1.75
N LEU A 90 9.28 -5.52 -1.54
CA LEU A 90 9.16 -4.29 -2.32
C LEU A 90 10.38 -3.38 -2.14
N MET A 91 10.88 -3.25 -0.90
CA MET A 91 12.03 -2.43 -0.57
C MET A 91 13.33 -2.98 -1.17
N ASN A 92 13.50 -4.30 -1.18
CA ASN A 92 14.66 -4.94 -1.80
C ASN A 92 14.67 -4.69 -3.31
N THR A 93 13.52 -4.84 -3.99
CA THR A 93 13.41 -4.52 -5.43
C THR A 93 13.69 -3.04 -5.71
N SER A 94 13.29 -2.13 -4.83
CA SER A 94 13.54 -0.68 -5.01
C SER A 94 15.03 -0.33 -4.93
N SER A 95 15.80 -1.06 -4.11
CA SER A 95 17.25 -0.87 -3.97
C SER A 95 18.05 -1.39 -5.17
N GLU A 96 17.51 -2.31 -5.97
CA GLU A 96 18.18 -2.83 -7.17
C GLU A 96 18.00 -1.93 -8.40
N VAL A 97 17.02 -1.01 -8.37
CA VAL A 97 16.64 -0.14 -9.50
C VAL A 97 17.23 1.28 -9.36
N SER A 98 17.82 1.62 -8.20
CA SER A 98 18.49 2.90 -7.93
C SER A 98 19.99 2.85 -8.22
#